data_AF-A0A7X2IZD5-F1
#
_entry.id   AF-A0A7X2IZD5-F1
#
_cell.length_a   1.000
_cell.length_b   1.000
_cell.length_c   1.000
_cell.angle_alpha   90.00
_cell.angle_beta   90.00
_cell.angle_gamma   90.00
#
_symmetry.space_group_name_H-M   'P 1'
#
loop_
_entity.id
_entity.type
_entity.pdbx_description
1 polymer ?
#
loop_
_entity_poly.entity_id
_entity_poly.type
_entity_poly.pdbx_seq_one_letter_code
_entity_poly.pdbx_strand_id
1 'polypeptide(L)' 'MYKKLCIKCSQPSYSSCNEGKWVCPVCTNDLTERKAIVTSHQEGMVTRKGAYITISKERDHQISFFA' A
#
# COMPACT_ATOMS: atom_id res chain seq x y z
N MET A 1 -4.66 -6.69 -4.22
CA MET A 1 -5.90 -6.64 -3.41
C MET A 1 -5.64 -5.76 -2.21
N TYR A 2 -6.62 -5.04 -1.68
CA TYR A 2 -6.46 -4.16 -0.51
C TYR A 2 -7.34 -4.63 0.62
N LYS A 3 -6.93 -4.36 1.87
CA LYS A 3 -7.75 -4.58 3.06
C LYS A 3 -7.80 -3.35 3.95
N LYS A 4 -8.96 -3.11 4.57
CA LYS A 4 -9.15 -2.13 5.65
C LYS A 4 -9.77 -2.86 6.84
N LEU A 5 -9.26 -2.59 8.04
CA LEU A 5 -9.89 -3.07 9.26
C LEU A 5 -11.07 -2.14 9.60
N CYS A 6 -12.19 -2.66 10.09
CA CYS A 6 -13.24 -1.81 10.65
C CYS A 6 -12.99 -1.52 12.13
N ILE A 7 -13.30 -0.30 12.62
CA ILE A 7 -13.20 0.02 14.05
C ILE A 7 -14.40 -0.48 14.87
N LYS A 8 -15.58 -0.61 14.24
CA LYS A 8 -16.81 -0.99 14.93
C LYS A 8 -16.95 -2.50 15.09
N CYS A 9 -16.75 -3.24 14.01
CA CYS A 9 -16.90 -4.68 14.00
C CYS A 9 -15.56 -5.44 14.03
N SER A 10 -14.42 -4.74 13.99
CA SER A 10 -13.07 -5.33 13.94
C SER A 10 -12.83 -6.33 12.80
N GLN A 11 -13.74 -6.40 11.83
CA GLN A 11 -13.63 -7.30 10.68
C GLN A 11 -12.75 -6.68 9.58
N PRO A 12 -11.90 -7.48 8.90
CA PRO A 12 -11.20 -7.04 7.71
C PRO A 12 -12.17 -6.99 6.53
N SER A 13 -12.27 -5.83 5.90
CA SER A 13 -12.94 -5.65 4.63
C SER A 13 -11.89 -5.67 3.52
N TYR A 14 -12.18 -6.34 2.41
CA TYR A 14 -11.31 -6.39 1.24
C TYR A 14 -11.91 -5.61 0.07
N SER A 15 -11.05 -4.93 -0.70
CA SER A 15 -11.44 -4.21 -1.92
C SER A 15 -10.37 -4.37 -2.99
N SER A 16 -10.76 -4.26 -4.25
CA SER A 16 -9.85 -4.20 -5.39
C SER A 16 -9.18 -2.83 -5.52
N CYS A 17 -9.77 -1.77 -4.96
CA CYS A 17 -9.27 -0.40 -5.03
C CYS A 17 -8.78 0.10 -3.65
N ASN A 18 -7.70 0.88 -3.66
CA ASN A 18 -7.19 1.62 -2.49
C ASN A 18 -7.92 2.95 -2.26
N GLU A 19 -8.44 3.55 -3.33
CA GLU A 19 -9.05 4.87 -3.35
C GLU A 19 -10.57 4.79 -3.52
N GLY A 20 -11.26 5.83 -3.07
CA GLY A 20 -12.72 5.97 -3.18
C GLY A 20 -13.47 5.61 -1.89
N LYS A 21 -14.81 5.75 -1.99
CA LYS A 21 -15.71 5.47 -0.87
C LYS A 21 -15.62 4.00 -0.48
N TRP A 22 -15.20 3.73 0.75
CA TRP A 22 -15.11 2.37 1.26
C TRP A 22 -16.03 2.23 2.45
N VAL A 23 -17.07 1.40 2.31
CA VAL A 23 -18.03 1.14 3.38
C VAL A 23 -17.84 -0.28 3.89
N CYS A 24 -17.88 -0.47 5.21
CA CYS A 24 -17.81 -1.80 5.80
C CYS A 24 -19.05 -2.62 5.42
N PRO A 25 -18.91 -3.84 4.87
CA PRO A 25 -20.05 -4.66 4.48
C PRO A 25 -20.86 -5.22 5.67
N VAL A 26 -20.30 -5.15 6.89
CA VAL A 26 -20.92 -5.74 8.09
C VAL A 26 -21.70 -4.70 8.90
N CYS A 27 -21.14 -3.50 9.08
CA CYS A 27 -21.71 -2.46 9.95
C CYS A 27 -22.03 -1.16 9.21
N THR A 28 -21.85 -1.15 7.89
CA THR A 28 -22.12 0.00 7.01
C THR A 28 -21.36 1.28 7.42
N ASN A 29 -20.29 1.12 8.20
CA ASN A 29 -19.47 2.25 8.64
C ASN A 29 -18.55 2.70 7.51
N ASP A 30 -18.40 4.01 7.37
CA ASP A 30 -17.46 4.59 6.43
C ASP A 30 -16.01 4.31 6.88
N LEU A 31 -15.20 3.81 5.95
CA LEU A 31 -13.78 3.46 6.09
C LEU A 31 -12.93 4.24 5.08
N THR A 32 -13.52 5.22 4.38
CA THR A 32 -12.87 6.02 3.33
C THR A 32 -11.60 6.69 3.86
N GLU A 33 -11.69 7.29 5.05
CA GLU A 33 -10.56 7.96 5.72
C GLU A 33 -9.47 7.00 6.23
N ARG A 34 -9.74 5.69 6.29
CA ARG A 34 -8.78 4.71 6.80
C ARG A 34 -7.80 4.28 5.72
N LYS A 35 -6.52 4.16 6.08
CA LYS A 35 -5.47 3.68 5.18
C LYS A 35 -5.73 2.23 4.74
N ALA A 36 -5.76 2.02 3.42
CA ALA A 36 -5.83 0.69 2.83
C ALA A 36 -4.47 0.00 2.91
N ILE A 37 -4.45 -1.27 3.31
CA ILE A 37 -3.25 -2.11 3.36
C ILE A 37 -3.26 -3.00 2.13
N VAL A 38 -2.19 -2.98 1.33
CA VAL A 38 -2.04 -3.89 0.19
C VAL A 38 -1.95 -5.32 0.72
N THR A 39 -2.89 -6.14 0.30
CA THR A 39 -2.88 -7.60 0.48
C THR A 39 -2.39 -8.19 -0.85
N SER A 40 -1.07 -8.31 -0.95
CA SER A 40 -0.40 -9.16 -1.94
C SER A 40 0.06 -10.39 -1.17
N HIS A 41 -0.20 -11.59 -1.69
CA HIS A 41 0.59 -12.76 -1.28
C HIS A 41 1.99 -12.58 -1.87
N GLN A 42 2.83 -11.75 -1.24
CA GLN A 42 4.31 -11.87 -1.21
C GLN A 42 4.92 -10.69 -0.43
N GLU A 43 5.52 -11.09 0.70
CA GLU A 43 6.71 -10.60 1.42
C GLU A 43 7.00 -9.07 1.49
N GLY A 44 6.84 -8.54 2.71
CA GLY A 44 7.82 -7.62 3.30
C GLY A 44 7.77 -6.15 2.88
N MET A 45 6.98 -5.35 3.60
CA MET A 45 7.35 -3.95 3.87
C MET A 45 7.17 -3.64 5.36
N VAL A 46 8.19 -3.98 6.15
CA VAL A 46 8.38 -3.39 7.48
C VAL A 46 8.74 -1.92 7.24
N THR A 47 7.82 -1.00 7.52
CA THR A 47 8.15 0.43 7.55
C THR A 47 9.05 0.68 8.74
N ARG A 48 10.38 0.63 8.55
CA ARG A 48 11.27 1.38 9.43
C ARG A 48 11.12 2.85 9.06
N LYS A 49 10.68 3.69 10.01
CA LYS A 49 10.78 5.14 9.89
C LYS A 49 12.23 5.47 9.53
N GLY A 50 12.46 6.00 8.33
CA GLY A 50 13.78 6.43 7.86
C GLY A 50 13.59 7.37 6.67
N ALA A 51 14.14 8.57 6.80
CA ALA A 51 13.94 9.73 5.94
C ALA A 51 14.11 9.44 4.44
N TYR A 52 13.19 9.95 3.61
CA TYR A 52 13.36 10.00 2.16
C TYR A 52 14.31 11.13 1.80
N ILE A 53 15.55 10.77 1.46
CA ILE A 53 16.46 11.65 0.72
C ILE A 53 16.16 11.50 -0.77
N THR A 54 15.68 12.58 -1.40
CA THR A 54 15.66 12.70 -2.86
C THR A 54 17.09 12.68 -3.38
N ILE A 55 17.48 11.61 -4.06
CA ILE A 55 18.64 11.64 -4.94
C ILE A 55 18.11 11.42 -6.36
N SER A 56 17.80 12.52 -7.03
CA SER A 56 17.81 12.57 -8.49
C SER A 56 19.23 12.27 -8.94
N LYS A 57 19.42 11.17 -9.68
CA LYS A 57 20.65 10.96 -10.44
C LYS A 57 20.32 10.61 -11.88
N GLU A 58 20.87 11.44 -12.74
CA GLU A 58 20.85 11.37 -14.19
C GLU A 58 21.26 10.00 -14.74
N ARG A 59 20.71 9.74 -15.93
CA ARG A 59 21.12 8.73 -16.90
C ARG A 59 22.65 8.67 -16.99
N ASP A 60 23.23 7.49 -16.80
CA ASP A 60 24.33 7.10 -17.66
C ASP A 60 24.23 5.62 -18.03
N HIS A 61 24.29 5.48 -19.34
CA HIS A 61 24.04 4.34 -20.17
C HIS A 61 25.33 3.51 -20.23
N GLN A 62 25.15 2.19 -20.30
CA GLN A 62 26.04 1.25 -20.96
C GLN A 62 27.23 0.69 -20.16
N ILE A 63 26.97 -0.47 -19.56
CA ILE A 63 27.95 -1.54 -19.40
C ILE A 63 28.34 -2.01 -20.80
N SER A 64 29.60 -1.83 -21.19
CA SER A 64 30.23 -2.61 -22.27
C SER A 64 31.45 -3.33 -21.68
N PHE A 65 31.24 -4.61 -21.38
CA PHE A 65 32.30 -5.62 -21.33
C PHE A 65 32.78 -5.92 -22.76
N PHE A 66 33.98 -6.53 -22.86
CA PHE A 66 34.80 -6.89 -24.03
C PHE A 66 35.86 -5.83 -24.38
N ALA A 67 37.17 -6.13 -24.40
CA ALA A 67 37.92 -7.37 -24.22
C ALA A 67 39.32 -7.03 -23.69
#